data_AF-A0A1G6NKB5-F1
#
_entry.id   AF-A0A1G6NKB5-F1
#
_cell.length_a   1.000
_cell.length_b   1.000
_cell.length_c   1.000
_cell.angle_alpha   90.00
_cell.angle_beta   90.00
_cell.angle_gamma   90.00
#
_symmetry.space_group_name_H-M   'P 1'
#
loop_
_entity.id
_entity.type
_entity.pdbx_description
1 polymer ?
#
loop_
_entity_poly.entity_id
_entity_poly.type
_entity_poly.pdbx_seq_one_letter_code
_entity_poly.pdbx_strand_id
1 'polypeptide(L)'
;MTTTTTAATSAGATAPPLPAVRPYESYVYAYPHKTAYRPLEERPRLRSLWAAEPKDALSLYLHIPFCEVRCGFCNLFTRIGAPEELTTRYLDALDRQARSVREALGDEEPVRFAAAAFGGGTPTFLTAGELERLCDTAERRMGADLRSIPLSVETSPSTATADRLAVLADRGTTRVSIGVQSFVDEEARAAVRPQRRAEVEAALGRIREARIPVLNIDLIYGIDGQTERTWLTSLDAALAWRPEELYLYPLYVRPLTGLHRIGAPADAPGRAEEDAAWDRQRLRLYAVGRDHLLAHGYEQVSMRMFRRADAPREQEGPEDYACQTDGMIGLGCGARSYTSALHYSFDYAVDMREIRSIIDRFTATEDFSRAEVGRYVDADEARRRHLLQSLLQASGLPVADYRARFGTEPGTDFPAELAGFAARGWLDASAPGGLLRLSPSGLAHSDALGPALFSPGVRAAMAAYERK
;
A
#
# COMPACT_ATOMS: atom_id res chain seq x y z
N MET A 1 -21.63 41.86 -62.87
CA MET A 1 -22.09 41.91 -61.47
C MET A 1 -21.88 40.53 -60.88
N THR A 2 -20.76 40.37 -60.20
CA THR A 2 -20.29 39.12 -59.58
C THR A 2 -20.85 39.07 -58.16
N THR A 3 -21.64 38.05 -57.85
CA THR A 3 -22.15 37.77 -56.50
C THR A 3 -21.15 36.88 -55.77
N THR A 4 -20.52 37.45 -54.74
CA THR A 4 -19.58 36.79 -53.85
C THR A 4 -20.35 36.02 -52.78
N THR A 5 -20.17 34.71 -52.70
CA THR A 5 -20.68 33.86 -51.61
C THR A 5 -19.63 33.78 -50.52
N THR A 6 -19.89 34.40 -49.37
CA THR A 6 -19.01 34.36 -48.19
C THR A 6 -19.27 33.06 -47.42
N ALA A 7 -18.26 32.19 -47.35
CA ALA A 7 -18.26 31.01 -46.50
C ALA A 7 -18.02 31.43 -45.04
N ALA A 8 -18.98 31.15 -44.16
CA ALA A 8 -18.81 31.31 -42.72
C ALA A 8 -18.06 30.10 -42.17
N THR A 9 -16.81 30.31 -41.77
CA THR A 9 -16.02 29.39 -40.94
C THR A 9 -16.70 29.21 -39.59
N SER A 10 -17.17 27.99 -39.29
CA SER A 10 -17.63 27.61 -37.95
C SER A 10 -16.42 27.51 -37.02
N ALA A 11 -16.28 28.50 -36.14
CA ALA A 11 -15.36 28.44 -35.02
C ALA A 11 -15.69 27.19 -34.17
N GLY A 12 -14.69 26.32 -33.98
CA GLY A 12 -14.81 25.14 -33.14
C GLY A 12 -15.17 25.55 -31.72
N ALA A 13 -16.37 25.15 -31.28
CA ALA A 13 -16.77 25.27 -29.89
C ALA A 13 -15.82 24.37 -29.06
N THR A 14 -14.90 25.00 -28.33
CA THR A 14 -14.11 24.33 -27.30
C THR A 14 -15.08 23.74 -26.29
N ALA A 15 -15.06 22.42 -26.13
CA ALA A 15 -15.84 21.74 -25.11
C ALA A 15 -15.59 22.40 -23.74
N PRO A 16 -16.62 22.51 -22.88
CA PRO A 16 -16.45 23.11 -21.57
C PRO A 16 -15.33 22.40 -20.79
N PRO A 17 -14.49 23.14 -20.04
CA PRO A 17 -13.43 22.54 -19.27
C PRO A 17 -14.01 21.52 -18.29
N LEU A 18 -13.39 20.34 -18.22
CA LEU A 18 -13.82 19.29 -17.31
C LEU A 18 -13.75 19.81 -15.86
N PRO A 19 -14.68 19.39 -14.98
CA PRO A 19 -14.67 19.80 -13.59
C PRO A 19 -13.35 19.40 -12.93
N ALA A 20 -12.82 20.30 -12.11
CA ALA A 20 -11.59 20.08 -11.37
C ALA A 20 -11.75 18.87 -10.43
N VAL A 21 -10.75 17.99 -10.44
CA VAL A 21 -10.69 16.79 -9.58
C VAL A 21 -9.57 17.00 -8.56
N ARG A 22 -9.81 16.62 -7.30
CA ARG A 22 -8.75 16.69 -6.28
C ARG A 22 -7.72 15.58 -6.56
N PRO A 23 -6.42 15.87 -6.62
CA PRO A 23 -5.41 14.87 -6.96
C PRO A 23 -5.25 13.76 -5.92
N TYR A 24 -5.61 14.00 -4.66
CA TYR A 24 -5.37 13.10 -3.52
C TYR A 24 -6.66 12.68 -2.81
N GLU A 25 -7.58 12.01 -3.51
CA GLU A 25 -8.84 11.53 -2.90
C GLU A 25 -8.58 10.34 -1.97
N SER A 26 -8.07 9.23 -2.51
CA SER A 26 -7.76 8.04 -1.73
C SER A 26 -6.60 7.26 -2.33
N TYR A 27 -5.68 6.84 -1.45
CA TYR A 27 -4.66 5.87 -1.80
C TYR A 27 -5.31 4.50 -2.01
N VAL A 28 -5.23 3.96 -3.22
CA VAL A 28 -5.75 2.62 -3.55
C VAL A 28 -4.65 1.59 -3.31
N TYR A 29 -4.52 1.16 -2.06
CA TYR A 29 -3.60 0.10 -1.64
C TYR A 29 -4.26 -1.30 -1.60
N ALA A 30 -5.54 -1.38 -1.96
CA ALA A 30 -6.27 -2.61 -2.25
C ALA A 30 -7.64 -2.27 -2.84
N TYR A 31 -8.19 -3.23 -3.59
CA TYR A 31 -9.56 -3.19 -4.06
C TYR A 31 -10.22 -4.58 -3.89
N PRO A 32 -11.47 -4.65 -3.38
CA PRO A 32 -12.21 -3.56 -2.73
C PRO A 32 -11.51 -3.06 -1.46
N HIS A 33 -11.69 -1.77 -1.14
CA HIS A 33 -11.09 -1.17 0.06
C HIS A 33 -11.63 -1.83 1.34
N LYS A 34 -10.82 -1.88 2.42
CA LYS A 34 -11.18 -2.60 3.66
C LYS A 34 -12.47 -2.07 4.31
N THR A 35 -12.77 -0.78 4.18
CA THR A 35 -14.03 -0.20 4.68
C THR A 35 -15.27 -0.68 3.91
N ALA A 36 -15.12 -1.40 2.81
CA ALA A 36 -16.22 -2.08 2.13
C ALA A 36 -16.53 -3.47 2.74
N TYR A 37 -15.73 -3.98 3.67
CA TYR A 37 -15.92 -5.31 4.25
C TYR A 37 -16.95 -5.25 5.38
N ARG A 38 -17.65 -6.36 5.62
CA ARG A 38 -18.66 -6.51 6.68
C ARG A 38 -18.54 -7.87 7.35
N PRO A 39 -19.05 -8.04 8.59
CA PRO A 39 -19.22 -9.36 9.17
C PRO A 39 -19.96 -10.29 8.20
N LEU A 40 -19.43 -11.49 7.99
CA LEU A 40 -20.03 -12.49 7.12
C LEU A 40 -21.05 -13.29 7.94
N GLU A 41 -22.29 -13.37 7.49
CA GLU A 41 -23.35 -14.08 8.22
C GLU A 41 -23.08 -15.59 8.26
N GLU A 42 -22.69 -16.18 7.12
CA GLU A 42 -22.47 -17.63 6.99
C GLU A 42 -21.11 -18.11 7.53
N ARG A 43 -20.17 -17.17 7.77
CA ARG A 43 -18.79 -17.43 8.26
C ARG A 43 -18.16 -18.65 7.59
N PRO A 44 -17.90 -18.59 6.27
CA PRO A 44 -17.51 -19.77 5.49
C PRO A 44 -16.21 -20.38 6.01
N ARG A 45 -16.11 -21.71 5.97
CA ARG A 45 -14.90 -22.43 6.41
C ARG A 45 -13.75 -22.13 5.46
N LEU A 46 -12.57 -21.84 6.03
CA LEU A 46 -11.37 -21.60 5.24
C LEU A 46 -11.06 -22.78 4.31
N ARG A 47 -11.25 -24.03 4.78
CA ARG A 47 -11.03 -25.21 3.94
C ARG A 47 -11.89 -25.21 2.68
N SER A 48 -13.12 -24.71 2.76
CA SER A 48 -14.01 -24.61 1.60
C SER A 48 -13.58 -23.48 0.66
N LEU A 49 -13.14 -22.35 1.21
CA LEU A 49 -12.68 -21.19 0.44
C LEU A 49 -11.40 -21.47 -0.35
N TRP A 50 -10.46 -22.22 0.24
CA TRP A 50 -9.15 -22.49 -0.34
C TRP A 50 -9.08 -23.78 -1.15
N ALA A 51 -10.13 -24.61 -1.15
CA ALA A 51 -10.12 -25.91 -1.81
C ALA A 51 -9.73 -25.83 -3.30
N ALA A 52 -10.37 -24.90 -4.02
CA ALA A 52 -10.20 -24.72 -5.46
C ALA A 52 -9.18 -23.63 -5.84
N GLU A 53 -8.54 -22.99 -4.86
CA GLU A 53 -7.52 -21.97 -5.13
C GLU A 53 -6.20 -22.63 -5.53
N PRO A 54 -5.45 -22.05 -6.49
CA PRO A 54 -4.07 -22.44 -6.76
C PRO A 54 -3.19 -22.23 -5.53
N LYS A 55 -2.35 -23.23 -5.20
CA LYS A 55 -1.50 -23.22 -3.99
C LYS A 55 -0.02 -23.34 -4.29
N ASP A 56 0.37 -23.25 -5.56
CA ASP A 56 1.74 -23.42 -6.06
C ASP A 56 2.58 -22.14 -6.04
N ALA A 57 1.95 -20.97 -5.82
CA ALA A 57 2.62 -19.67 -5.74
C ALA A 57 1.89 -18.66 -4.82
N LEU A 58 1.70 -19.01 -3.54
CA LEU A 58 1.00 -18.16 -2.57
C LEU A 58 1.88 -16.99 -2.07
N SER A 59 1.26 -15.91 -1.64
CA SER A 59 1.92 -14.80 -0.93
C SER A 59 1.58 -14.87 0.56
N LEU A 60 2.59 -14.78 1.43
CA LEU A 60 2.40 -14.81 2.88
C LEU A 60 2.63 -13.44 3.51
N TYR A 61 1.71 -12.99 4.36
CA TYR A 61 1.88 -11.76 5.13
C TYR A 61 1.54 -11.95 6.59
N LEU A 62 2.46 -11.54 7.47
CA LEU A 62 2.25 -11.56 8.91
C LEU A 62 2.18 -10.11 9.40
N HIS A 63 1.05 -9.76 9.99
CA HIS A 63 0.78 -8.42 10.49
C HIS A 63 1.17 -8.30 11.97
N ILE A 64 2.04 -7.35 12.30
CA ILE A 64 2.43 -7.01 13.68
C ILE A 64 1.85 -5.64 14.05
N PRO A 65 0.79 -5.57 14.87
CA PRO A 65 0.03 -4.35 15.10
C PRO A 65 0.63 -3.50 16.24
N PHE A 66 1.96 -3.49 16.41
CA PHE A 66 2.62 -2.78 17.51
C PHE A 66 3.58 -1.72 16.98
N CYS A 67 3.60 -0.56 17.65
CA CYS A 67 4.51 0.53 17.37
C CYS A 67 4.98 1.19 18.67
N GLU A 68 6.16 1.80 18.63
CA GLU A 68 6.64 2.64 19.75
C GLU A 68 5.90 3.97 19.81
N VAL A 69 5.66 4.58 18.65
CA VAL A 69 5.05 5.91 18.51
C VAL A 69 3.89 5.85 17.53
N ARG A 70 2.81 6.57 17.86
CA ARG A 70 1.69 6.76 16.94
C ARG A 70 1.88 8.07 16.19
N CYS A 71 2.38 7.97 14.97
CA CYS A 71 2.61 9.13 14.10
C CYS A 71 1.30 9.89 13.88
N GLY A 72 1.39 11.21 13.69
CA GLY A 72 0.21 12.08 13.60
C GLY A 72 -0.68 11.75 12.41
N PHE A 73 -0.08 11.29 11.30
CA PHE A 73 -0.78 10.87 10.08
C PHE A 73 -1.21 9.41 10.09
N CYS A 74 -0.76 8.61 11.07
CA CYS A 74 -0.96 7.16 11.06
C CYS A 74 -2.44 6.80 11.17
N ASN A 75 -2.95 6.25 10.08
CA ASN A 75 -4.28 5.67 9.95
C ASN A 75 -4.24 4.14 9.94
N LEU A 76 -3.09 3.52 10.22
CA LEU A 76 -2.92 2.07 10.21
C LEU A 76 -3.47 1.43 11.49
N PHE A 77 -3.76 0.14 11.41
CA PHE A 77 -4.18 -0.68 12.55
C PHE A 77 -2.96 -0.98 13.43
N THR A 78 -2.66 -0.09 14.38
CA THR A 78 -1.51 -0.23 15.29
C THR A 78 -1.81 0.23 16.71
N ARG A 79 -1.20 -0.45 17.68
CA ARG A 79 -1.28 -0.20 19.12
C ARG A 79 0.07 0.26 19.64
N ILE A 80 0.05 1.41 20.31
CA ILE A 80 1.14 1.89 21.16
C ILE A 80 0.90 1.53 22.62
N GLY A 81 1.97 1.48 23.42
CA GLY A 81 1.88 1.16 24.85
C GLY A 81 1.32 -0.24 25.09
N ALA A 82 1.77 -1.23 24.31
CA ALA A 82 1.45 -2.63 24.55
C ALA A 82 2.05 -3.05 25.90
N PRO A 83 1.28 -3.69 26.80
CA PRO A 83 1.83 -4.36 27.97
C PRO A 83 2.83 -5.44 27.55
N GLU A 84 3.81 -5.73 28.40
CA GLU A 84 4.92 -6.64 28.09
C GLU A 84 4.44 -8.03 27.65
N GLU A 85 3.43 -8.62 28.30
CA GLU A 85 2.95 -9.95 27.92
C GLU A 85 2.05 -9.97 26.68
N LEU A 86 1.66 -8.80 26.15
CA LEU A 86 0.73 -8.73 25.03
C LEU A 86 1.35 -9.22 23.73
N THR A 87 2.62 -8.90 23.45
CA THR A 87 3.32 -9.36 22.25
C THR A 87 3.41 -10.88 22.24
N THR A 88 3.75 -11.49 23.38
CA THR A 88 3.79 -12.94 23.54
C THR A 88 2.41 -13.57 23.30
N ARG A 89 1.35 -13.07 23.94
CA ARG A 89 -0.02 -13.57 23.71
C ARG A 89 -0.49 -13.39 22.27
N TYR A 90 -0.05 -12.31 21.61
CA TYR A 90 -0.33 -12.08 20.21
C TYR A 90 0.36 -13.11 19.31
N LEU A 91 1.63 -13.41 19.55
CA LEU A 91 2.37 -14.45 18.82
C LEU A 91 1.81 -15.84 19.09
N ASP A 92 1.29 -16.12 20.30
CA ASP A 92 0.57 -17.37 20.58
C ASP A 92 -0.68 -17.51 19.71
N ALA A 93 -1.47 -16.43 19.59
CA ALA A 93 -2.65 -16.43 18.74
C ALA A 93 -2.31 -16.50 17.25
N LEU A 94 -1.22 -15.84 16.84
CA LEU A 94 -0.71 -15.92 15.47
C LEU A 94 -0.28 -17.35 15.11
N ASP A 95 0.41 -18.07 16.01
CA ASP A 95 0.79 -19.48 15.80
C ASP A 95 -0.46 -20.39 15.70
N ARG A 96 -1.48 -20.17 16.55
CA ARG A 96 -2.76 -20.88 16.47
C ARG A 96 -3.49 -20.61 15.14
N GLN A 97 -3.48 -19.35 14.69
CA GLN A 97 -4.06 -18.98 13.40
C GLN A 97 -3.29 -19.64 12.26
N ALA A 98 -1.97 -19.57 12.24
CA ALA A 98 -1.12 -20.17 11.22
C ALA A 98 -1.39 -21.67 11.09
N ARG A 99 -1.49 -22.38 12.22
CA ARG A 99 -1.88 -23.80 12.24
C ARG A 99 -3.25 -24.04 11.59
N SER A 100 -4.28 -23.29 12.01
CA SER A 100 -5.65 -23.47 11.48
C SER A 100 -5.74 -23.15 9.98
N VAL A 101 -5.01 -22.12 9.53
CA VAL A 101 -4.95 -21.74 8.11
C VAL A 101 -4.21 -22.80 7.33
N ARG A 102 -3.05 -23.29 7.79
CA ARG A 102 -2.31 -24.37 7.12
C ARG A 102 -3.15 -25.64 7.00
N GLU A 103 -3.82 -26.06 8.07
CA GLU A 103 -4.75 -27.20 8.06
C GLU A 103 -5.88 -27.01 7.03
N ALA A 104 -6.37 -25.78 6.86
CA ALA A 104 -7.41 -25.46 5.89
C ALA A 104 -6.94 -25.53 4.43
N LEU A 105 -5.65 -25.31 4.14
CA LEU A 105 -5.10 -25.46 2.79
C LEU A 105 -5.07 -26.92 2.32
N GLY A 106 -5.09 -27.87 3.26
CA GLY A 106 -5.00 -29.30 2.99
C GLY A 106 -3.61 -29.73 2.50
N ASP A 107 -3.48 -31.04 2.26
CA ASP A 107 -2.23 -31.67 1.79
C ASP A 107 -2.43 -32.45 0.47
N GLU A 108 -3.57 -32.26 -0.21
CA GLU A 108 -3.88 -32.91 -1.49
C GLU A 108 -2.97 -32.40 -2.62
N GLU A 109 -2.61 -31.12 -2.57
CA GLU A 109 -1.68 -30.46 -3.49
C GLU A 109 -0.53 -29.81 -2.70
N PRO A 110 0.69 -29.70 -3.27
CA PRO A 110 1.78 -29.00 -2.62
C PRO A 110 1.46 -27.53 -2.37
N VAL A 111 1.54 -27.10 -1.11
CA VAL A 111 1.47 -25.68 -0.72
C VAL A 111 2.85 -25.06 -0.86
N ARG A 112 2.98 -24.05 -1.72
CA ARG A 112 4.22 -23.30 -1.98
C ARG A 112 3.98 -21.81 -1.87
N PHE A 113 4.97 -21.11 -1.34
CA PHE A 113 4.98 -19.66 -1.25
C PHE A 113 5.96 -19.11 -2.27
N ALA A 114 5.59 -18.01 -2.93
CA ALA A 114 6.43 -17.29 -3.87
C ALA A 114 7.02 -16.01 -3.24
N ALA A 115 6.41 -15.49 -2.17
CA ALA A 115 6.90 -14.32 -1.46
C ALA A 115 6.35 -14.25 -0.03
N ALA A 116 7.05 -13.52 0.84
CA ALA A 116 6.61 -13.21 2.19
C ALA A 116 6.83 -11.73 2.55
N ALA A 117 6.01 -11.18 3.44
CA ALA A 117 6.39 -9.97 4.17
C ALA A 117 5.84 -9.90 5.59
N PHE A 118 6.59 -9.17 6.41
CA PHE A 118 6.16 -8.76 7.74
C PHE A 118 5.95 -7.25 7.73
N GLY A 119 4.77 -6.81 8.17
CA GLY A 119 4.45 -5.38 8.21
C GLY A 119 3.36 -5.05 9.23
N GLY A 120 2.81 -3.84 9.13
CA GLY A 120 1.63 -3.43 9.89
C GLY A 120 1.88 -2.18 10.72
N GLY A 121 2.14 -2.37 12.00
CA GLY A 121 2.75 -1.35 12.83
C GLY A 121 4.24 -1.29 12.54
N THR A 122 5.01 -2.09 13.28
CA THR A 122 6.47 -2.21 13.08
C THR A 122 6.88 -3.61 13.50
N PRO A 123 7.14 -4.55 12.57
CA PRO A 123 7.62 -5.90 12.89
C PRO A 123 8.83 -5.92 13.82
N THR A 124 9.79 -5.03 13.59
CA THR A 124 10.98 -4.87 14.44
C THR A 124 10.69 -4.26 15.83
N PHE A 125 9.43 -3.94 16.16
CA PHE A 125 9.04 -3.69 17.55
C PHE A 125 9.31 -4.92 18.43
N LEU A 126 9.09 -6.12 17.87
CA LEU A 126 9.38 -7.38 18.54
C LEU A 126 10.85 -7.42 18.97
N THR A 127 11.11 -8.04 20.11
CA THR A 127 12.48 -8.40 20.50
C THR A 127 13.09 -9.38 19.49
N ALA A 128 14.42 -9.56 19.50
CA ALA A 128 15.07 -10.51 18.60
C ALA A 128 14.47 -11.93 18.72
N GLY A 129 14.27 -12.45 19.93
CA GLY A 129 13.66 -13.77 20.14
C GLY A 129 12.20 -13.87 19.72
N GLU A 130 11.41 -12.80 19.88
CA GLU A 130 10.05 -12.76 19.35
C GLU A 130 10.00 -12.67 17.83
N LEU A 131 10.98 -12.01 17.21
CA LEU A 131 11.13 -11.95 15.76
C LEU A 131 11.57 -13.31 15.19
N GLU A 132 12.48 -14.02 15.87
CA GLU A 132 12.79 -15.42 15.54
C GLU A 132 11.54 -16.30 15.58
N ARG A 133 10.72 -16.13 16.61
CA ARG A 133 9.44 -16.84 16.76
C ARG A 133 8.46 -16.51 15.63
N LEU A 134 8.43 -15.26 15.16
CA LEU A 134 7.64 -14.85 14.00
C LEU A 134 8.09 -15.58 12.73
N CYS A 135 9.41 -15.61 12.47
CA CYS A 135 9.99 -16.35 11.35
C CYS A 135 9.69 -17.85 11.46
N ASP A 136 9.85 -18.45 12.65
CA ASP A 136 9.52 -19.86 12.90
C ASP A 136 8.03 -20.15 12.66
N THR A 137 7.13 -19.19 12.90
CA THR A 137 5.70 -19.35 12.57
C THR A 137 5.51 -19.49 11.06
N ALA A 138 6.15 -18.62 10.27
CA ALA A 138 6.10 -18.69 8.81
C ALA A 138 6.74 -19.99 8.27
N GLU A 139 7.93 -20.36 8.77
CA GLU A 139 8.66 -21.52 8.27
C GLU A 139 8.06 -22.85 8.75
N ARG A 140 7.83 -23.00 10.07
CA ARG A 140 7.47 -24.29 10.68
C ARG A 140 5.97 -24.56 10.66
N ARG A 141 5.12 -23.52 10.67
CA ARG A 141 3.66 -23.70 10.59
C ARG A 141 3.15 -23.58 9.18
N MET A 142 3.52 -22.51 8.48
CA MET A 142 3.03 -22.32 7.12
C MET A 142 3.84 -23.13 6.10
N GLY A 143 5.12 -23.43 6.36
CA GLY A 143 5.98 -24.15 5.42
C GLY A 143 6.64 -23.23 4.38
N ALA A 144 6.69 -21.92 4.63
CA ALA A 144 7.37 -20.98 3.75
C ALA A 144 8.89 -21.06 3.97
N ASP A 145 9.67 -21.44 2.95
CA ASP A 145 11.13 -21.37 3.02
C ASP A 145 11.59 -19.93 2.76
N LEU A 146 11.68 -19.14 3.83
CA LEU A 146 11.99 -17.70 3.79
C LEU A 146 13.34 -17.38 3.15
N ARG A 147 14.28 -18.33 3.12
CA ARG A 147 15.60 -18.13 2.48
C ARG A 147 15.56 -18.38 0.98
N SER A 148 14.50 -18.99 0.48
CA SER A 148 14.31 -19.31 -0.95
C SER A 148 13.37 -18.35 -1.68
N ILE A 149 12.68 -17.48 -0.95
CA ILE A 149 11.68 -16.55 -1.49
C ILE A 149 11.99 -15.11 -1.10
N PRO A 150 11.57 -14.09 -1.88
CA PRO A 150 11.63 -12.71 -1.44
C PRO A 150 10.89 -12.49 -0.12
N LEU A 151 11.59 -11.92 0.86
CA LEU A 151 11.05 -11.55 2.16
C LEU A 151 11.26 -10.05 2.39
N SER A 152 10.16 -9.31 2.46
CA SER A 152 10.18 -7.88 2.80
C SER A 152 9.79 -7.64 4.26
N VAL A 153 10.53 -6.81 4.98
CA VAL A 153 10.22 -6.47 6.38
C VAL A 153 10.20 -4.97 6.60
N GLU A 154 9.12 -4.47 7.19
CA GLU A 154 9.01 -3.06 7.60
C GLU A 154 9.76 -2.81 8.92
N THR A 155 10.39 -1.64 9.04
CA THR A 155 11.10 -1.21 10.24
C THR A 155 10.96 0.30 10.50
N SER A 156 11.37 0.72 11.69
CA SER A 156 11.47 2.11 12.13
C SER A 156 12.89 2.39 12.65
N PRO A 157 13.43 3.61 12.49
CA PRO A 157 14.75 3.99 12.98
C PRO A 157 15.07 3.54 14.41
N SER A 158 14.14 3.72 15.34
CA SER A 158 14.26 3.35 16.75
C SER A 158 14.32 1.84 17.00
N THR A 159 13.72 1.04 16.13
CA THR A 159 13.67 -0.43 16.23
C THR A 159 14.69 -1.16 15.35
N ALA A 160 15.41 -0.45 14.48
CA ALA A 160 16.44 -1.03 13.62
C ALA A 160 17.74 -1.25 14.41
N THR A 161 17.69 -2.16 15.38
CA THR A 161 18.83 -2.53 16.24
C THR A 161 19.61 -3.70 15.63
N ALA A 162 20.89 -3.83 15.98
CA ALA A 162 21.79 -4.80 15.38
C ALA A 162 21.33 -6.26 15.59
N ASP A 163 20.83 -6.59 16.77
CA ASP A 163 20.30 -7.92 17.11
C ASP A 163 19.07 -8.30 16.27
N ARG A 164 18.11 -7.38 16.10
CA ARG A 164 16.92 -7.61 15.28
C ARG A 164 17.26 -7.73 13.80
N LEU A 165 18.15 -6.86 13.30
CA LEU A 165 18.61 -6.91 11.91
C LEU A 165 19.42 -8.18 11.63
N ALA A 166 20.18 -8.69 12.60
CA ALA A 166 20.86 -9.97 12.49
C ALA A 166 19.86 -11.13 12.30
N VAL A 167 18.79 -11.18 13.10
CA VAL A 167 17.72 -12.18 12.91
C VAL A 167 17.11 -12.09 11.51
N LEU A 168 16.83 -10.88 11.02
CA LEU A 168 16.28 -10.69 9.67
C LEU A 168 17.23 -11.18 8.58
N ALA A 169 18.52 -10.83 8.68
CA ALA A 169 19.54 -11.27 7.73
C ALA A 169 19.73 -12.80 7.76
N ASP A 170 19.82 -13.41 8.94
CA ASP A 170 19.98 -14.86 9.13
C ASP A 170 18.81 -15.67 8.58
N ARG A 171 17.60 -15.09 8.61
CA ARG A 171 16.37 -15.69 8.06
C ARG A 171 16.13 -15.38 6.58
N GLY A 172 17.06 -14.72 5.90
CA GLY A 172 17.01 -14.52 4.45
C GLY A 172 16.19 -13.32 3.98
N THR A 173 15.98 -12.32 4.84
CA THR A 173 15.29 -11.08 4.44
C THR A 173 15.99 -10.46 3.23
N THR A 174 15.26 -10.27 2.12
CA THR A 174 15.78 -9.68 0.89
C THR A 174 15.57 -8.18 0.84
N ARG A 175 14.54 -7.68 1.52
CA ARG A 175 14.14 -6.27 1.50
C ARG A 175 13.79 -5.73 2.89
N VAL A 176 14.32 -4.56 3.23
CA VAL A 176 13.90 -3.79 4.41
C VAL A 176 13.34 -2.44 3.99
N SER A 177 12.16 -2.12 4.51
CA SER A 177 11.49 -0.83 4.31
C SER A 177 11.56 -0.01 5.58
N ILE A 178 12.25 1.12 5.56
CA ILE A 178 12.35 2.01 6.71
C ILE A 178 11.54 3.28 6.50
N GLY A 179 10.58 3.51 7.41
CA GLY A 179 9.87 4.77 7.46
C GLY A 179 10.78 5.87 8.00
N VAL A 180 11.16 6.87 7.19
CA VAL A 180 11.93 8.06 7.62
C VAL A 180 11.06 9.31 7.62
N GLN A 181 10.20 9.45 6.61
CA GLN A 181 9.28 10.57 6.34
C GLN A 181 9.98 11.87 5.94
N SER A 182 10.91 12.37 6.75
CA SER A 182 11.71 13.55 6.44
C SER A 182 13.05 13.50 7.19
N PHE A 183 14.11 14.03 6.59
CA PHE A 183 15.41 14.25 7.24
C PHE A 183 15.53 15.65 7.87
N VAL A 184 14.44 16.43 7.86
CA VAL A 184 14.33 17.74 8.51
C VAL A 184 13.54 17.59 9.81
N ASP A 185 14.19 17.86 10.94
CA ASP A 185 13.65 17.62 12.28
C ASP A 185 12.34 18.40 12.54
N GLU A 186 12.20 19.62 12.01
CA GLU A 186 10.97 20.41 12.11
C GLU A 186 9.79 19.74 11.41
N GLU A 187 10.00 19.19 10.22
CA GLU A 187 8.97 18.48 9.44
C GLU A 187 8.58 17.17 10.14
N ALA A 188 9.56 16.42 10.63
CA ALA A 188 9.31 15.20 11.40
C ALA A 188 8.47 15.49 12.66
N ARG A 189 8.76 16.59 13.37
CA ARG A 189 7.96 17.06 14.51
C ARG A 189 6.55 17.48 14.09
N ALA A 190 6.40 18.22 12.99
CA ALA A 190 5.10 18.62 12.46
C ALA A 190 4.23 17.40 12.07
N ALA A 191 4.85 16.32 11.59
CA ALA A 191 4.20 15.03 11.33
C ALA A 191 3.88 14.22 12.62
N VAL A 192 4.18 14.76 13.80
CA VAL A 192 4.08 14.10 15.12
C VAL A 192 4.87 12.79 15.15
N ARG A 193 6.08 12.82 14.60
CA ARG A 193 7.04 11.72 14.62
C ARG A 193 8.45 12.31 14.85
N PRO A 194 8.78 12.75 16.07
CA PRO A 194 9.97 13.56 16.34
C PRO A 194 11.26 12.71 16.39
N GLN A 195 11.54 11.95 15.34
CA GLN A 195 12.80 11.25 15.15
C GLN A 195 13.87 12.26 14.77
N ARG A 196 15.05 12.16 15.39
CA ARG A 196 16.17 13.03 15.07
C ARG A 196 16.93 12.46 13.88
N ARG A 197 17.42 13.32 13.00
CA ARG A 197 18.25 12.90 11.84
C ARG A 197 19.39 11.93 12.22
N ALA A 198 20.09 12.18 13.34
CA ALA A 198 21.18 11.31 13.79
C ALA A 198 20.73 9.87 14.11
N GLU A 199 19.51 9.69 14.61
CA GLU A 199 18.95 8.36 14.90
C GLU A 199 18.58 7.62 13.61
N VAL A 200 18.06 8.36 12.63
CA VAL A 200 17.78 7.85 11.28
C VAL A 200 19.08 7.41 10.60
N GLU A 201 20.11 8.25 10.59
CA GLU A 201 21.40 7.93 9.98
C GLU A 201 22.09 6.73 10.67
N ALA A 202 22.00 6.62 12.00
CA ALA A 202 22.51 5.46 12.72
C ALA A 202 21.75 4.16 12.35
N ALA A 203 20.43 4.22 12.20
CA ALA A 203 19.62 3.08 11.77
C ALA A 203 19.96 2.64 10.35
N LEU A 204 20.10 3.59 9.42
CA LEU A 204 20.50 3.31 8.03
C LEU A 204 21.90 2.67 7.97
N GLY A 205 22.83 3.14 8.81
CA GLY A 205 24.15 2.52 8.97
C GLY A 205 24.05 1.04 9.34
N ARG A 206 23.29 0.71 10.39
CA ARG A 206 23.09 -0.68 10.82
C ARG A 206 22.41 -1.56 9.77
N ILE A 207 21.41 -1.02 9.05
CA ILE A 207 20.76 -1.76 7.96
C ILE A 207 21.77 -2.11 6.86
N ARG A 208 22.65 -1.17 6.50
CA ARG A 208 23.73 -1.44 5.53
C ARG A 208 24.74 -2.46 6.05
N GLU A 209 25.10 -2.40 7.33
CA GLU A 209 25.98 -3.39 7.98
C GLU A 209 25.38 -4.81 7.99
N ALA A 210 24.05 -4.93 8.08
CA ALA A 210 23.34 -6.20 8.01
C ALA A 210 23.34 -6.84 6.61
N ARG A 211 23.77 -6.10 5.58
CA ARG A 211 23.90 -6.56 4.18
C ARG A 211 22.60 -7.15 3.58
N ILE A 212 21.46 -6.64 4.01
CA ILE A 212 20.17 -6.96 3.38
C ILE A 212 20.16 -6.32 1.97
N PRO A 213 19.84 -7.08 0.91
CA PRO A 213 20.04 -6.65 -0.48
C PRO A 213 19.32 -5.35 -0.86
N VAL A 214 18.05 -5.20 -0.50
CA VAL A 214 17.22 -4.07 -0.90
C VAL A 214 16.90 -3.20 0.31
N LEU A 215 17.41 -1.96 0.31
CA LEU A 215 16.96 -0.91 1.22
C LEU A 215 15.92 -0.04 0.51
N ASN A 216 14.72 0.02 1.09
CA ASN A 216 13.72 1.04 0.78
C ASN A 216 13.67 2.12 1.87
N ILE A 217 13.62 3.39 1.45
CA ILE A 217 13.38 4.53 2.34
C ILE A 217 12.04 5.18 2.00
N ASP A 218 11.12 5.24 2.97
CA ASP A 218 9.84 5.92 2.83
C ASP A 218 9.95 7.39 3.26
N LEU A 219 9.54 8.31 2.38
CA LEU A 219 9.47 9.75 2.60
C LEU A 219 8.05 10.27 2.39
N ILE A 220 7.70 11.36 3.08
CA ILE A 220 6.40 12.01 2.96
C ILE A 220 6.57 13.45 2.49
N TYR A 221 5.84 13.83 1.45
CA TYR A 221 5.73 15.21 0.99
C TYR A 221 4.37 15.84 1.31
N GLY A 222 4.33 17.16 1.41
CA GLY A 222 3.16 17.92 1.84
C GLY A 222 3.02 18.05 3.35
N ILE A 223 4.10 17.86 4.12
CA ILE A 223 4.12 18.09 5.57
C ILE A 223 3.97 19.59 5.83
N ASP A 224 3.31 19.96 6.94
CA ASP A 224 3.18 21.36 7.34
C ASP A 224 4.56 22.04 7.47
N GLY A 225 4.69 23.24 6.92
CA GLY A 225 5.95 23.98 6.81
C GLY A 225 6.96 23.48 5.76
N GLN A 226 6.72 22.36 5.07
CA GLN A 226 7.64 21.83 4.06
C GLN A 226 7.66 22.69 2.79
N THR A 227 8.86 22.92 2.27
CA THR A 227 9.11 23.68 1.03
C THR A 227 9.83 22.82 0.01
N GLU A 228 9.90 23.25 -1.25
CA GLU A 228 10.69 22.54 -2.28
C GLU A 228 12.16 22.37 -1.87
N ARG A 229 12.74 23.40 -1.23
CA ARG A 229 14.12 23.36 -0.75
C ARG A 229 14.33 22.32 0.35
N THR A 230 13.45 22.28 1.35
CA THR A 230 13.56 21.32 2.46
C THR A 230 13.19 19.90 2.02
N TRP A 231 12.31 19.78 1.04
CA TRP A 231 12.00 18.51 0.38
C TRP A 231 13.22 17.94 -0.36
N LEU A 232 13.89 18.74 -1.18
CA LEU A 232 15.15 18.35 -1.85
C LEU A 232 16.24 17.99 -0.83
N THR A 233 16.32 18.70 0.29
CA THR A 233 17.25 18.35 1.39
C THR A 233 17.02 16.92 1.90
N SER A 234 15.76 16.50 2.04
CA SER A 234 15.42 15.13 2.45
C SER A 234 15.72 14.09 1.38
N LEU A 235 15.47 14.42 0.11
CA LEU A 235 15.81 13.55 -1.02
C LEU A 235 17.32 13.35 -1.16
N ASP A 236 18.11 14.42 -1.08
CA ASP A 236 19.57 14.37 -1.14
C ASP A 236 20.15 13.55 0.03
N ALA A 237 19.60 13.74 1.23
CA ALA A 237 19.99 12.95 2.39
C ALA A 237 19.68 11.46 2.20
N ALA A 238 18.52 11.12 1.63
CA ALA A 238 18.17 9.74 1.31
C ALA A 238 19.10 9.15 0.23
N LEU A 239 19.35 9.90 -0.85
CA LEU A 239 20.21 9.50 -1.96
C LEU A 239 21.66 9.24 -1.53
N ALA A 240 22.16 9.92 -0.50
CA ALA A 240 23.48 9.66 0.07
C ALA A 240 23.65 8.21 0.58
N TRP A 241 22.55 7.56 0.98
CA TRP A 241 22.53 6.15 1.39
C TRP A 241 22.39 5.18 0.22
N ARG A 242 22.27 5.72 -1.01
CA ARG A 242 22.03 4.99 -2.27
C ARG A 242 20.99 3.88 -2.08
N PRO A 243 19.78 4.14 -1.57
CA PRO A 243 18.79 3.08 -1.39
C PRO A 243 18.44 2.45 -2.75
N GLU A 244 18.15 1.16 -2.75
CA GLU A 244 17.70 0.46 -3.95
C GLU A 244 16.30 0.97 -4.35
N GLU A 245 15.50 1.39 -3.37
CA GLU A 245 14.15 1.91 -3.56
C GLU A 245 13.87 3.15 -2.72
N LEU A 246 13.04 4.04 -3.25
CA LEU A 246 12.49 5.19 -2.55
C LEU A 246 10.98 5.22 -2.76
N TYR A 247 10.22 5.35 -1.68
CA TYR A 247 8.78 5.59 -1.78
C TYR A 247 8.45 7.01 -1.34
N LEU A 248 7.82 7.77 -2.23
CA LEU A 248 7.39 9.15 -1.98
C LEU A 248 5.87 9.18 -1.76
N TYR A 249 5.43 9.36 -0.52
CA TYR A 249 4.02 9.42 -0.16
C TYR A 249 3.54 10.86 -0.02
N PRO A 250 2.39 11.25 -0.61
CA PRO A 250 1.73 12.48 -0.18
C PRO A 250 1.22 12.30 1.25
N LEU A 251 1.30 13.35 2.05
CA LEU A 251 0.69 13.38 3.38
C LEU A 251 -0.84 13.31 3.26
N TYR A 252 -1.46 12.34 3.91
CA TYR A 252 -2.92 12.29 4.09
C TYR A 252 -3.29 12.62 5.52
N VAL A 253 -4.24 13.54 5.68
CA VAL A 253 -4.93 13.75 6.96
C VAL A 253 -6.26 13.02 6.88
N ARG A 254 -6.37 11.90 7.62
CA ARG A 254 -7.59 11.07 7.67
C ARG A 254 -8.33 11.27 8.99
N PRO A 255 -9.65 11.06 9.03
CA PRO A 255 -10.39 11.08 10.29
C PRO A 255 -9.76 10.19 11.36
N LEU A 256 -9.86 10.61 12.62
CA LEU A 256 -9.33 9.91 13.81
C LEU A 256 -7.80 9.84 13.94
N THR A 257 -7.03 10.41 13.02
CA THR A 257 -5.57 10.53 13.17
C THR A 257 -5.17 11.68 14.11
N GLY A 258 -3.92 11.71 14.56
CA GLY A 258 -3.40 12.79 15.41
C GLY A 258 -3.48 14.16 14.73
N LEU A 259 -3.06 14.24 13.46
CA LEU A 259 -3.12 15.45 12.65
C LEU A 259 -4.57 15.93 12.42
N HIS A 260 -5.51 15.00 12.25
CA HIS A 260 -6.92 15.37 12.14
C HIS A 260 -7.48 15.95 13.44
N ARG A 261 -7.05 15.45 14.61
CA ARG A 261 -7.52 15.96 15.91
C ARG A 261 -6.99 17.36 16.24
N ILE A 262 -5.78 17.69 15.77
CA ILE A 262 -5.17 19.01 16.02
C ILE A 262 -5.40 20.01 14.88
N GLY A 263 -5.85 19.53 13.71
CA GLY A 263 -6.13 20.36 12.55
C GLY A 263 -7.45 21.13 12.66
N ALA A 264 -7.62 22.11 11.77
CA ALA A 264 -8.85 22.89 11.69
C ALA A 264 -10.05 22.00 11.24
N PRO A 265 -11.28 22.32 11.70
CA PRO A 265 -12.50 21.65 11.25
C PRO A 265 -12.63 21.63 9.72
N ALA A 266 -13.28 20.61 9.18
CA ALA A 266 -13.47 20.46 7.74
C ALA A 266 -14.40 21.54 7.13
N ASP A 267 -15.26 22.13 7.95
CA ASP A 267 -16.23 23.17 7.62
C ASP A 267 -15.77 24.59 7.97
N ALA A 268 -14.51 24.75 8.40
CA ALA A 268 -13.95 26.07 8.70
C ALA A 268 -13.99 27.00 7.46
N PRO A 269 -14.32 28.29 7.61
CA PRO A 269 -14.29 29.25 6.51
C PRO A 269 -12.90 29.29 5.84
N GLY A 270 -12.85 29.26 4.51
CA GLY A 270 -11.60 29.26 3.74
C GLY A 270 -10.96 27.87 3.54
N ARG A 271 -11.43 26.83 4.24
CA ARG A 271 -10.82 25.49 4.22
C ARG A 271 -10.72 24.87 2.82
N ALA A 272 -11.72 25.08 1.97
CA ALA A 272 -11.70 24.56 0.60
C ALA A 272 -10.58 25.19 -0.26
N GLU A 273 -10.30 26.48 -0.05
CA GLU A 273 -9.23 27.18 -0.75
C GLU A 273 -7.85 26.74 -0.23
N GLU A 274 -7.71 26.56 1.08
CA GLU A 274 -6.51 26.01 1.72
C GLU A 274 -6.21 24.60 1.23
N ASP A 275 -7.21 23.71 1.21
CA ASP A 275 -7.10 22.35 0.69
C ASP A 275 -6.66 22.35 -0.78
N ALA A 276 -7.22 23.23 -1.61
CA ALA A 276 -6.84 23.37 -3.01
C ALA A 276 -5.42 23.92 -3.17
N ALA A 277 -4.99 24.86 -2.32
CA ALA A 277 -3.62 25.37 -2.29
C ALA A 277 -2.62 24.27 -1.90
N TRP A 278 -2.97 23.46 -0.90
CA TRP A 278 -2.17 22.34 -0.46
C TRP A 278 -2.11 21.22 -1.51
N ASP A 279 -3.21 20.94 -2.23
CA ASP A 279 -3.22 20.03 -3.38
C ASP A 279 -2.23 20.49 -4.47
N ARG A 280 -2.22 21.79 -4.80
CA ARG A 280 -1.27 22.37 -5.77
C ARG A 280 0.18 22.28 -5.29
N GLN A 281 0.43 22.56 -4.01
CA GLN A 281 1.76 22.43 -3.41
C GLN A 281 2.25 20.99 -3.48
N ARG A 282 1.42 20.02 -3.07
CA ARG A 282 1.76 18.59 -3.08
C ARG A 282 2.05 18.07 -4.49
N LEU A 283 1.27 18.47 -5.50
CA LEU A 283 1.56 18.14 -6.90
C LEU A 283 2.90 18.71 -7.36
N ARG A 284 3.27 19.91 -6.91
CA ARG A 284 4.57 20.51 -7.22
C ARG A 284 5.72 19.76 -6.54
N LEU A 285 5.59 19.44 -5.25
CA LEU A 285 6.58 18.66 -4.52
C LEU A 285 6.75 17.25 -5.11
N TYR A 286 5.66 16.64 -5.54
CA TYR A 286 5.68 15.39 -6.29
C TYR A 286 6.50 15.52 -7.58
N ALA A 287 6.21 16.53 -8.42
CA ALA A 287 6.92 16.74 -9.67
C ALA A 287 8.42 17.00 -9.44
N VAL A 288 8.77 17.89 -8.50
CA VAL A 288 10.16 18.18 -8.11
C VAL A 288 10.86 16.91 -7.61
N GLY A 289 10.21 16.13 -6.74
CA GLY A 289 10.81 14.90 -6.22
C GLY A 289 11.00 13.84 -7.29
N ARG A 290 10.00 13.61 -8.15
CA ARG A 290 10.10 12.71 -9.29
C ARG A 290 11.26 13.11 -10.20
N ASP A 291 11.29 14.35 -10.65
CA ASP A 291 12.29 14.83 -11.62
C ASP A 291 13.71 14.77 -11.02
N HIS A 292 13.84 15.07 -9.73
CA HIS A 292 15.10 14.92 -8.99
C HIS A 292 15.58 13.47 -8.96
N LEU A 293 14.72 12.52 -8.63
CA LEU A 293 15.09 11.10 -8.59
C LEU A 293 15.44 10.55 -9.98
N LEU A 294 14.69 10.92 -11.01
CA LEU A 294 15.00 10.55 -12.40
C LEU A 294 16.38 11.08 -12.83
N ALA A 295 16.70 12.33 -12.48
CA ALA A 295 18.00 12.93 -12.75
C ALA A 295 19.17 12.23 -12.01
N HIS A 296 18.89 11.51 -10.93
CA HIS A 296 19.86 10.76 -10.13
C HIS A 296 19.84 9.25 -10.40
N GLY A 297 19.32 8.83 -11.56
CA GLY A 297 19.40 7.44 -12.02
C GLY A 297 18.40 6.50 -11.38
N TYR A 298 17.26 7.02 -10.89
CA TYR A 298 16.12 6.20 -10.50
C TYR A 298 15.08 6.16 -11.62
N GLU A 299 14.35 5.06 -11.70
CA GLU A 299 13.20 4.86 -12.56
C GLU A 299 11.92 4.94 -11.72
N GLN A 300 10.88 5.54 -12.28
CA GLN A 300 9.57 5.57 -11.65
C GLN A 300 8.82 4.26 -11.95
N VAL A 301 8.46 3.51 -10.91
CA VAL A 301 7.70 2.26 -11.02
C VAL A 301 6.20 2.50 -10.86
N SER A 302 5.81 3.36 -9.93
CA SER A 302 4.43 3.78 -9.71
C SER A 302 4.35 5.26 -9.36
N MET A 303 3.18 5.78 -8.98
CA MET A 303 3.10 7.14 -8.41
C MET A 303 4.08 7.35 -7.24
N ARG A 304 4.40 6.31 -6.46
CA ARG A 304 5.17 6.47 -5.21
C ARG A 304 6.51 5.79 -5.25
N MET A 305 6.61 4.65 -5.92
CA MET A 305 7.82 3.83 -5.92
C MET A 305 8.78 4.30 -7.01
N PHE A 306 10.01 4.52 -6.60
CA PHE A 306 11.17 4.77 -7.45
C PHE A 306 12.23 3.73 -7.15
N ARG A 307 12.85 3.17 -8.18
CA ARG A 307 13.89 2.14 -8.06
C ARG A 307 15.16 2.62 -8.73
N ARG A 308 16.31 2.38 -8.12
CA ARG A 308 17.60 2.71 -8.74
C ARG A 308 17.79 1.85 -10.01
N ALA A 309 18.13 2.46 -11.14
CA ALA A 309 18.14 1.79 -12.44
C ALA A 309 19.17 0.64 -12.54
N ASP A 310 20.26 0.73 -11.77
CA ASP A 310 21.32 -0.29 -11.68
C ASP A 310 21.11 -1.29 -10.54
N ALA A 311 20.02 -1.18 -9.76
CA ALA A 311 19.72 -2.14 -8.72
C ALA A 311 19.39 -3.50 -9.35
N PRO A 312 19.82 -4.63 -8.73
CA PRO A 312 19.42 -5.96 -9.19
C PRO A 312 17.90 -6.01 -9.33
N ARG A 313 17.40 -6.36 -10.52
CA ARG A 313 15.97 -6.69 -10.67
C ARG A 313 15.78 -8.06 -10.04
N GLU A 314 14.75 -8.22 -9.21
CA GLU A 314 14.37 -9.56 -8.75
C GLU A 314 13.92 -10.32 -10.00
N GLN A 315 14.82 -11.17 -10.51
CA GLN A 315 14.53 -12.07 -11.61
C GLN A 315 13.53 -13.08 -11.04
N GLU A 316 12.31 -13.08 -11.56
CA GLU A 316 11.23 -14.06 -11.30
C GLU A 316 10.25 -13.79 -10.13
N GLY A 317 10.03 -12.53 -9.74
CA GLY A 317 8.92 -12.12 -8.86
C GLY A 317 8.17 -10.88 -9.39
N PRO A 318 6.95 -10.57 -8.93
CA PRO A 318 6.31 -9.31 -9.28
C PRO A 318 7.22 -8.13 -8.87
N GLU A 319 7.49 -7.21 -9.79
CA GLU A 319 8.41 -6.06 -9.61
C GLU A 319 7.96 -5.09 -8.48
N ASP A 320 6.73 -5.26 -8.00
CA ASP A 320 6.14 -4.63 -6.83
C ASP A 320 5.85 -5.74 -5.81
N TYR A 321 6.03 -5.49 -4.51
CA TYR A 321 5.57 -6.39 -3.46
C TYR A 321 4.03 -6.41 -3.49
N ALA A 322 3.48 -7.20 -4.40
CA ALA A 322 2.08 -7.19 -4.80
C ALA A 322 1.28 -8.09 -3.85
N CYS A 323 1.21 -7.71 -2.57
CA CYS A 323 0.40 -8.33 -1.54
C CYS A 323 -1.12 -8.16 -1.77
N GLN A 324 -1.53 -7.86 -3.00
CA GLN A 324 -2.88 -7.49 -3.40
C GLN A 324 -3.48 -8.45 -4.42
N THR A 325 -2.78 -9.49 -4.88
CA THR A 325 -3.31 -10.49 -5.83
C THR A 325 -4.03 -11.63 -5.12
N ASP A 326 -4.75 -12.46 -5.89
CA ASP A 326 -5.29 -13.73 -5.40
C ASP A 326 -4.15 -14.65 -4.92
N GLY A 327 -4.45 -15.56 -3.99
CA GLY A 327 -3.44 -16.41 -3.36
C GLY A 327 -2.67 -15.73 -2.24
N MET A 328 -3.19 -14.62 -1.71
CA MET A 328 -2.60 -13.90 -0.58
C MET A 328 -3.16 -14.44 0.74
N ILE A 329 -2.28 -14.89 1.64
CA ILE A 329 -2.61 -15.35 2.99
C ILE A 329 -2.10 -14.33 4.01
N GLY A 330 -3.04 -13.72 4.72
CA GLY A 330 -2.77 -12.77 5.79
C GLY A 330 -2.99 -13.36 7.18
N LEU A 331 -1.96 -13.33 8.02
CA LEU A 331 -2.00 -13.72 9.42
C LEU A 331 -1.91 -12.48 10.33
N GLY A 332 -2.67 -12.48 11.43
CA GLY A 332 -2.80 -11.37 12.37
C GLY A 332 -4.05 -10.51 12.12
N CYS A 333 -4.58 -9.88 13.16
CA CYS A 333 -5.84 -9.12 13.11
C CYS A 333 -5.85 -7.89 12.17
N GLY A 334 -4.70 -7.38 11.74
CA GLY A 334 -4.64 -6.32 10.72
C GLY A 334 -4.53 -6.84 9.29
N ALA A 335 -4.23 -8.12 9.11
CA ALA A 335 -3.96 -8.73 7.81
C ALA A 335 -5.23 -8.99 6.98
N ARG A 336 -5.02 -9.26 5.70
CA ARG A 336 -6.08 -9.59 4.72
C ARG A 336 -5.64 -10.81 3.93
N SER A 337 -6.62 -11.64 3.61
CA SER A 337 -6.44 -12.78 2.72
C SER A 337 -7.35 -12.63 1.50
N TYR A 338 -6.87 -13.07 0.34
CA TYR A 338 -7.58 -12.94 -0.94
C TYR A 338 -7.65 -14.30 -1.61
N THR A 339 -8.87 -14.86 -1.67
CA THR A 339 -9.22 -15.90 -2.63
C THR A 339 -9.88 -15.28 -3.85
N SER A 340 -10.01 -16.03 -4.93
CA SER A 340 -10.66 -15.57 -6.16
C SER A 340 -12.10 -15.08 -5.96
N ALA A 341 -12.82 -15.63 -4.97
CA ALA A 341 -14.23 -15.34 -4.72
C ALA A 341 -14.50 -14.52 -3.44
N LEU A 342 -13.59 -14.52 -2.45
CA LEU A 342 -13.80 -13.86 -1.18
C LEU A 342 -12.51 -13.20 -0.67
N HIS A 343 -12.61 -11.90 -0.41
CA HIS A 343 -11.59 -11.19 0.35
C HIS A 343 -12.03 -11.12 1.81
N TYR A 344 -11.17 -11.56 2.73
CA TYR A 344 -11.53 -11.62 4.14
C TYR A 344 -10.39 -11.15 5.05
N SER A 345 -10.77 -10.73 6.25
CA SER A 345 -9.89 -10.23 7.29
C SER A 345 -10.57 -10.38 8.66
N PHE A 346 -9.95 -9.75 9.66
CA PHE A 346 -10.63 -9.41 10.89
C PHE A 346 -11.19 -7.98 10.81
N ASP A 347 -11.85 -7.61 11.89
CA ASP A 347 -12.34 -6.26 12.11
C ASP A 347 -11.22 -5.20 12.04
N TYR A 348 -11.58 -3.96 11.74
CA TYR A 348 -10.64 -2.86 11.52
C TYR A 348 -11.02 -1.62 12.29
N ALA A 349 -10.02 -0.94 12.84
CA ALA A 349 -10.21 0.30 13.57
C ALA A 349 -8.99 1.21 13.43
N VAL A 350 -9.25 2.50 13.56
CA VAL A 350 -8.25 3.55 13.74
C VAL A 350 -8.30 4.09 15.16
N ASP A 351 -9.45 4.09 15.84
CA ASP A 351 -9.54 4.48 17.24
C ASP A 351 -8.75 3.52 18.15
N MET A 352 -8.06 4.09 19.13
CA MET A 352 -7.19 3.33 20.01
C MET A 352 -7.94 2.36 20.92
N ARG A 353 -9.17 2.68 21.33
CA ARG A 353 -9.97 1.80 22.20
C ARG A 353 -10.44 0.57 21.41
N GLU A 354 -10.89 0.79 20.19
CA GLU A 354 -11.36 -0.25 19.28
C GLU A 354 -10.22 -1.16 18.82
N ILE A 355 -9.04 -0.59 18.50
CA ILE A 355 -7.83 -1.37 18.20
C ILE A 355 -7.47 -2.30 19.37
N ARG A 356 -7.51 -1.79 20.62
CA ARG A 356 -7.24 -2.62 21.81
C ARG A 356 -8.24 -3.77 21.93
N SER A 357 -9.53 -3.47 21.81
CA SER A 357 -10.61 -4.48 21.84
C SER A 357 -10.43 -5.56 20.78
N ILE A 358 -10.07 -5.18 19.55
CA ILE A 358 -9.85 -6.12 18.45
C ILE A 358 -8.62 -7.00 18.71
N ILE A 359 -7.50 -6.42 19.18
CA ILE A 359 -6.29 -7.19 19.53
C ILE A 359 -6.58 -8.15 20.68
N ASP A 360 -7.26 -7.69 21.74
CA ASP A 360 -7.56 -8.53 22.90
C ASP A 360 -8.47 -9.70 22.49
N ARG A 361 -9.49 -9.46 21.67
CA ARG A 361 -10.35 -10.51 21.09
C ARG A 361 -9.57 -11.50 20.23
N PHE A 362 -8.69 -11.00 19.36
CA PHE A 362 -7.81 -11.85 18.54
C PHE A 362 -6.94 -12.75 19.42
N THR A 363 -6.33 -12.20 20.48
CA THR A 363 -5.46 -12.97 21.38
C THR A 363 -6.21 -14.06 22.15
N ALA A 364 -7.51 -13.85 22.42
CA ALA A 364 -8.40 -14.81 23.07
C ALA A 364 -9.07 -15.80 22.12
N THR A 365 -8.89 -15.65 20.80
CA THR A 365 -9.53 -16.52 19.81
C THR A 365 -8.86 -17.90 19.81
N GLU A 366 -9.68 -18.95 19.85
CA GLU A 366 -9.24 -20.36 19.82
C GLU A 366 -9.45 -21.01 18.45
N ASP A 367 -10.52 -20.64 17.73
CA ASP A 367 -10.87 -21.17 16.42
C ASP A 367 -10.67 -20.12 15.31
N PHE A 368 -9.75 -20.40 14.40
CA PHE A 368 -9.46 -19.58 13.21
C PHE A 368 -9.87 -20.29 11.90
N SER A 369 -10.72 -21.31 11.96
CA SER A 369 -11.11 -22.13 10.80
C SER A 369 -12.13 -21.47 9.86
N ARG A 370 -12.57 -20.24 10.16
CA ARG A 370 -13.62 -19.52 9.42
C ARG A 370 -13.25 -18.07 9.12
N ALA A 371 -13.77 -17.57 8.00
CA ALA A 371 -13.70 -16.15 7.68
C ALA A 371 -14.80 -15.38 8.43
N GLU A 372 -14.42 -14.30 9.11
CA GLU A 372 -15.32 -13.52 9.97
C GLU A 372 -15.83 -12.23 9.33
N VAL A 373 -14.93 -11.47 8.71
CA VAL A 373 -15.24 -10.17 8.09
C VAL A 373 -14.70 -10.21 6.66
N GLY A 374 -15.50 -9.81 5.67
CA GLY A 374 -15.06 -9.87 4.29
C GLY A 374 -16.02 -9.23 3.29
N ARG A 375 -15.73 -9.46 2.02
CA ARG A 375 -16.56 -9.09 0.87
C ARG A 375 -16.35 -10.07 -0.26
N TYR A 376 -17.45 -10.62 -0.77
CA TYR A 376 -17.45 -11.43 -1.99
C TYR A 376 -17.05 -10.60 -3.21
N VAL A 377 -16.28 -11.21 -4.10
CA VAL A 377 -15.75 -10.61 -5.31
C VAL A 377 -16.39 -11.31 -6.50
N ASP A 378 -17.19 -10.57 -7.26
CA ASP A 378 -17.76 -11.06 -8.51
C ASP A 378 -16.82 -10.75 -9.70
N ALA A 379 -17.25 -11.16 -10.90
CA ALA A 379 -16.47 -10.97 -12.11
C ALA A 379 -16.22 -9.49 -12.46
N ASP A 380 -17.14 -8.58 -12.14
CA ASP A 380 -16.93 -7.14 -12.37
C ASP A 380 -15.86 -6.59 -11.42
N GLU A 381 -15.95 -6.95 -10.14
CA GLU A 381 -14.98 -6.54 -9.13
C GLU A 381 -13.58 -7.10 -9.42
N ALA A 382 -13.49 -8.33 -9.90
CA ALA A 382 -12.24 -8.96 -10.33
C ALA A 382 -11.60 -8.21 -11.51
N ARG A 383 -12.39 -7.83 -12.52
CA ARG A 383 -11.94 -7.01 -13.67
C ARG A 383 -11.45 -5.63 -13.23
N ARG A 384 -12.20 -4.95 -12.35
CA ARG A 384 -11.84 -3.62 -11.81
C ARG A 384 -10.54 -3.68 -11.01
N ARG A 385 -10.40 -4.71 -10.15
CA ARG A 385 -9.18 -4.93 -9.36
C ARG A 385 -7.96 -5.10 -10.25
N HIS A 386 -8.04 -5.95 -11.27
CA HIS A 386 -6.92 -6.17 -12.17
C HIS A 386 -6.56 -4.90 -12.93
N LEU A 387 -7.56 -4.15 -13.44
CA LEU A 387 -7.31 -2.86 -14.09
C LEU A 387 -6.62 -1.88 -13.14
N LEU A 388 -7.08 -1.75 -11.89
CA LEU A 388 -6.47 -0.88 -10.89
C LEU A 388 -5.01 -1.25 -10.61
N GLN A 389 -4.73 -2.54 -10.45
CA GLN A 389 -3.39 -3.03 -10.11
C GLN A 389 -2.39 -2.83 -11.24
N SER A 390 -2.83 -2.96 -12.50
CA SER A 390 -1.94 -2.83 -13.65
C SER A 390 -1.83 -1.39 -14.16
N LEU A 391 -2.94 -0.65 -14.22
CA LEU A 391 -2.95 0.70 -14.78
C LEU A 391 -2.21 1.71 -13.91
N LEU A 392 -2.19 1.54 -12.59
CA LEU A 392 -1.50 2.45 -11.67
C LEU A 392 0.03 2.26 -11.63
N GLN A 393 0.55 1.27 -12.36
CA GLN A 393 1.99 1.07 -12.58
C GLN A 393 2.45 1.87 -13.81
N ALA A 394 3.68 2.36 -13.79
CA ALA A 394 4.26 3.14 -14.89
C ALA A 394 4.42 2.31 -16.17
N SER A 395 4.59 0.98 -16.04
CA SER A 395 4.61 0.04 -17.17
C SER A 395 3.26 -0.08 -17.88
N GLY A 396 2.15 0.16 -17.16
CA GLY A 396 0.79 0.06 -17.67
C GLY A 396 0.28 -1.38 -17.78
N LEU A 397 -0.85 -1.53 -18.48
CA LEU A 397 -1.56 -2.79 -18.69
C LEU A 397 -1.45 -3.24 -20.15
N PRO A 398 -0.76 -4.36 -20.44
CA PRO A 398 -0.89 -5.03 -21.73
C PRO A 398 -2.33 -5.51 -21.93
N VAL A 399 -2.99 -5.05 -22.99
CA VAL A 399 -4.40 -5.38 -23.27
C VAL A 399 -4.58 -6.88 -23.56
N ALA A 400 -3.53 -7.53 -24.09
CA ALA A 400 -3.53 -8.96 -24.34
C ALA A 400 -3.66 -9.79 -23.05
N ASP A 401 -3.00 -9.38 -21.96
CA ASP A 401 -3.05 -10.08 -20.67
C ASP A 401 -4.45 -9.99 -20.07
N TYR A 402 -5.06 -8.79 -20.16
CA TYR A 402 -6.46 -8.58 -19.76
C TYR A 402 -7.40 -9.49 -20.55
N ARG A 403 -7.22 -9.56 -21.88
CA ARG A 403 -8.04 -10.40 -22.76
C ARG A 403 -7.86 -11.89 -22.49
N ALA A 404 -6.64 -12.33 -22.23
CA ALA A 404 -6.35 -13.71 -21.87
C ALA A 404 -7.04 -14.10 -20.55
N ARG A 405 -7.10 -13.17 -19.59
CA ARG A 405 -7.71 -13.41 -18.27
C ARG A 405 -9.24 -13.34 -18.28
N PHE A 406 -9.84 -12.38 -18.99
CA PHE A 406 -11.27 -12.09 -18.89
C PHE A 406 -12.08 -12.31 -20.17
N GLY A 407 -11.42 -12.56 -21.30
CA GLY A 407 -12.06 -12.73 -22.61
C GLY A 407 -12.57 -11.44 -23.26
N THR A 408 -12.44 -10.31 -22.58
CA THR A 408 -12.90 -8.97 -23.00
C THR A 408 -11.73 -7.97 -23.05
N GLU A 409 -12.00 -6.71 -23.33
CA GLU A 409 -10.98 -5.64 -23.32
C GLU A 409 -11.36 -4.54 -22.32
N PRO A 410 -10.38 -3.85 -21.69
CA PRO A 410 -10.66 -2.77 -20.75
C PRO A 410 -11.54 -1.66 -21.34
N GLY A 411 -11.34 -1.34 -22.62
CA GLY A 411 -12.14 -0.34 -23.35
C GLY A 411 -13.60 -0.71 -23.53
N THR A 412 -13.92 -2.00 -23.53
CA THR A 412 -15.29 -2.52 -23.62
C THR A 412 -15.95 -2.55 -22.24
N ASP A 413 -15.20 -2.95 -21.21
CA ASP A 413 -15.73 -3.13 -19.86
C ASP A 413 -15.83 -1.81 -19.07
N PHE A 414 -14.95 -0.83 -19.34
CA PHE A 414 -14.89 0.46 -18.64
C PHE A 414 -14.83 1.68 -19.58
N PRO A 415 -15.76 1.80 -20.56
CA PRO A 415 -15.68 2.83 -21.60
C PRO A 415 -15.79 4.24 -21.04
N ALA A 416 -16.66 4.45 -20.03
CA ALA A 416 -16.91 5.77 -19.46
C ALA A 416 -15.71 6.28 -18.65
N GLU A 417 -15.13 5.43 -17.81
CA GLU A 417 -13.96 5.75 -17.00
C GLU A 417 -12.75 6.05 -17.87
N LEU A 418 -12.45 5.19 -18.86
CA LEU A 418 -11.30 5.38 -19.76
C LEU A 418 -11.45 6.59 -20.67
N ALA A 419 -12.66 6.87 -21.19
CA ALA A 419 -12.92 8.11 -21.92
C ALA A 419 -12.72 9.35 -21.04
N GLY A 420 -13.13 9.27 -19.77
CA GLY A 420 -12.92 10.32 -18.77
C GLY A 420 -11.44 10.59 -18.46
N PHE A 421 -10.60 9.55 -18.47
CA PHE A 421 -9.15 9.67 -18.29
C PHE A 421 -8.47 10.21 -19.55
N ALA A 422 -8.87 9.75 -20.73
CA ALA A 422 -8.37 10.25 -22.01
C ALA A 422 -8.66 11.75 -22.18
N ALA A 423 -9.89 12.18 -21.89
CA ALA A 423 -10.29 13.58 -21.98
C ALA A 423 -9.52 14.52 -21.02
N ARG A 424 -8.92 13.96 -19.96
CA ARG A 424 -8.04 14.68 -19.02
C ARG A 424 -6.55 14.62 -19.40
N GLY A 425 -6.19 13.92 -20.47
CA GLY A 425 -4.80 13.66 -20.83
C GLY A 425 -4.07 12.74 -19.85
N TRP A 426 -4.80 11.94 -19.09
CA TRP A 426 -4.22 11.00 -18.11
C TRP A 426 -3.77 9.69 -18.74
N LEU A 427 -4.23 9.36 -19.95
CA LEU A 427 -3.73 8.24 -20.73
C LEU A 427 -2.61 8.72 -21.66
N ASP A 428 -1.59 7.89 -21.83
CA ASP A 428 -0.48 8.15 -22.73
C ASP A 428 -0.87 7.79 -24.17
N ALA A 429 -1.17 8.81 -24.97
CA ALA A 429 -1.53 8.65 -26.38
C ALA A 429 -0.36 8.18 -27.27
N SER A 430 0.88 8.22 -26.76
CA SER A 430 2.07 7.72 -27.47
C SER A 430 2.41 6.27 -27.13
N ALA A 431 1.65 5.64 -26.23
CA ALA A 431 1.84 4.24 -25.88
C ALA A 431 1.69 3.33 -27.13
N PRO A 432 2.51 2.28 -27.27
CA PRO A 432 2.36 1.31 -28.35
C PRO A 432 0.95 0.71 -28.42
N GLY A 433 0.51 0.35 -29.63
CA GLY A 433 -0.77 -0.33 -29.81
C GLY A 433 -0.86 -1.58 -28.95
N GLY A 434 -1.96 -1.73 -28.21
CA GLY A 434 -2.18 -2.86 -27.29
C GLY A 434 -1.62 -2.65 -25.87
N LEU A 435 -1.08 -1.47 -25.54
CA LEU A 435 -0.69 -1.10 -24.18
C LEU A 435 -1.56 0.06 -23.66
N LEU A 436 -2.27 -0.17 -22.56
CA LEU A 436 -2.98 0.89 -21.83
C LEU A 436 -2.07 1.44 -20.73
N ARG A 437 -1.56 2.66 -20.90
CA ARG A 437 -0.59 3.28 -19.98
C ARG A 437 -1.02 4.68 -19.56
N LEU A 438 -0.71 5.06 -18.32
CA LEU A 438 -0.90 6.42 -17.84
C LEU A 438 0.19 7.36 -18.36
N SER A 439 -0.18 8.60 -18.65
CA SER A 439 0.78 9.68 -18.89
C SER A 439 1.48 10.06 -17.57
N PRO A 440 2.58 10.84 -17.60
CA PRO A 440 3.18 11.39 -16.37
C PRO A 440 2.18 12.19 -15.52
N SER A 441 1.20 12.85 -16.17
CA SER A 441 0.12 13.55 -15.47
C SER A 441 -0.88 12.55 -14.87
N GLY A 442 -1.24 11.49 -15.59
CA GLY A 442 -2.08 10.41 -15.07
C GLY A 442 -1.48 9.74 -13.84
N LEU A 443 -0.18 9.43 -13.85
CA LEU A 443 0.53 8.86 -12.69
C LEU A 443 0.48 9.80 -11.47
N ALA A 444 0.68 11.10 -11.68
CA ALA A 444 0.57 12.11 -10.61
C ALA A 444 -0.82 12.15 -9.96
N HIS A 445 -1.86 11.73 -10.69
CA HIS A 445 -3.27 11.72 -10.27
C HIS A 445 -3.77 10.30 -9.95
N SER A 446 -2.89 9.34 -9.67
CA SER A 446 -3.28 7.95 -9.38
C SER A 446 -4.30 7.84 -8.22
N ASP A 447 -4.23 8.75 -7.25
CA ASP A 447 -5.16 8.80 -6.10
C ASP A 447 -6.54 9.39 -6.38
N ALA A 448 -6.69 10.04 -7.53
CA ALA A 448 -7.98 10.45 -8.06
C ALA A 448 -8.52 9.41 -9.05
N LEU A 449 -7.61 8.85 -9.86
CA LEU A 449 -7.93 7.84 -10.87
C LEU A 449 -8.41 6.53 -10.24
N GLY A 450 -7.72 6.05 -9.20
CA GLY A 450 -8.06 4.79 -8.55
C GLY A 450 -9.49 4.77 -8.00
N PRO A 451 -9.90 5.74 -7.16
CA PRO A 451 -11.27 5.82 -6.66
C PRO A 451 -12.31 5.98 -7.77
N ALA A 452 -11.95 6.61 -8.90
CA ALA A 452 -12.86 6.73 -10.05
C ALA A 452 -13.30 5.37 -10.61
N LEU A 453 -12.46 4.33 -10.50
CA LEU A 453 -12.77 2.96 -10.93
C LEU A 453 -13.57 2.13 -9.93
N PHE A 454 -13.86 2.66 -8.72
CA PHE A 454 -14.59 1.89 -7.72
C PHE A 454 -16.05 1.69 -8.14
N SER A 455 -16.54 0.46 -8.04
CA SER A 455 -17.92 0.11 -8.36
C SER A 455 -18.91 0.88 -7.46
N PRO A 456 -20.14 1.15 -7.92
CA PRO A 456 -21.17 1.77 -7.08
C PRO A 456 -21.41 1.01 -5.77
N GLY A 457 -21.38 -0.33 -5.82
CA GLY A 457 -21.54 -1.18 -4.65
C GLY A 457 -20.41 -1.02 -3.63
N VAL A 458 -19.16 -0.98 -4.08
CA VAL A 458 -18.00 -0.73 -3.21
C VAL A 458 -18.07 0.68 -2.61
N ARG A 459 -18.39 1.71 -3.41
CA ARG A 459 -18.53 3.09 -2.91
C ARG A 459 -19.63 3.20 -1.85
N ALA A 460 -20.79 2.59 -2.09
CA ALA A 460 -21.89 2.57 -1.11
C ALA A 460 -21.49 1.87 0.18
N ALA A 461 -20.82 0.71 0.09
CA ALA A 461 -20.33 -0.01 1.26
C ALA A 461 -19.26 0.81 2.03
N MET A 462 -18.36 1.50 1.35
CA MET A 462 -17.38 2.37 2.00
C MET A 462 -18.04 3.57 2.69
N ALA A 463 -19.07 4.17 2.07
CA ALA A 463 -19.79 5.31 2.64
C ALA A 463 -20.60 4.92 3.89
N ALA A 464 -21.16 3.70 3.90
CA ALA A 464 -21.88 3.15 5.04
C ALA A 464 -20.96 2.60 6.16
N TYR A 465 -19.64 2.78 6.05
CA TYR A 465 -18.71 2.31 7.08
C TYR A 465 -18.67 3.29 8.25
N GLU A 466 -19.08 2.82 9.42
CA GLU A 466 -18.93 3.57 10.67
C GLU A 466 -17.46 3.59 11.08
N ARG A 467 -16.88 4.80 11.07
CA ARG A 467 -15.48 4.98 11.44
C ARG A 467 -15.32 4.67 12.91
N LYS A 468 -14.40 3.77 13.19
CA LYS A 468 -14.01 3.32 14.52
C LYS A 468 -12.51 3.16 14.55
#